data_AF-A0A4Q8UJC2-F1
#
_entry.id   AF-A0A4Q8UJC2-F1
#
_cell.length_a   1.000
_cell.length_b   1.000
_cell.length_c   1.000
_cell.angle_alpha   90.00
_cell.angle_beta   90.00
_cell.angle_gamma   90.00
#
_symmetry.space_group_name_H-M   'P 1'
#
loop_
_entity.id
_entity.type
_entity.pdbx_description
1 polymer ?
#
loop_
_entity_poly.entity_id
_entity_poly.type
_entity_poly.pdbx_seq_one_letter_code
_entity_poly.pdbx_strand_id
1 'polypeptide(L)'
;MHIESPLGFIADFPEHTQVLEDSSAGPNTEQYGLLGDVLVTVIKDDTSVQGAPQANGWAHLMSEFYLEERKGTLLTEGELNIPGRSAYAVLVGYTDAEGAAMVAASVGVWESGRFIGVMVIWPYANPEIEPRVDLLKEIVSSIRTA
;
A
#
# COMPACT_ATOMS: atom_id res chain seq x y z
N MET A 1 -16.45 3.57 6.44
CA MET A 1 -15.96 3.62 7.82
C MET A 1 -14.91 4.70 7.91
N HIS A 2 -15.12 5.69 8.78
CA HIS A 2 -14.14 6.75 9.03
C HIS A 2 -13.18 6.32 10.14
N ILE A 3 -11.88 6.50 9.95
CA ILE A 3 -10.82 6.15 10.90
C ILE A 3 -9.91 7.36 11.09
N GLU A 4 -9.74 7.77 12.33
CA GLU A 4 -8.68 8.71 12.74
C GLU A 4 -7.57 7.90 13.42
N SER A 5 -6.42 7.77 12.77
CA SER A 5 -5.33 6.94 13.27
C SER A 5 -4.42 7.73 14.22
N PRO A 6 -3.97 7.13 15.33
CA PRO A 6 -2.91 7.71 16.17
C PRO A 6 -1.58 7.93 15.42
N LEU A 7 -1.37 7.32 14.26
CA LEU A 7 -0.22 7.58 13.40
C LEU A 7 -0.31 8.95 12.69
N GLY A 8 -1.46 9.65 12.76
CA GLY A 8 -1.62 10.99 12.19
C GLY A 8 -2.08 10.97 10.73
N PHE A 9 -2.85 9.95 10.36
CA PHE A 9 -3.59 9.90 9.11
C PHE A 9 -5.09 9.66 9.39
N ILE A 10 -5.90 9.96 8.39
CA ILE A 10 -7.32 9.67 8.36
C ILE A 10 -7.58 8.73 7.18
N ALA A 11 -8.44 7.74 7.36
CA ALA A 11 -8.86 6.84 6.29
C ALA A 11 -10.39 6.72 6.22
N ASP A 12 -10.93 6.77 5.00
CA ASP A 12 -12.33 6.45 4.71
C ASP A 12 -12.45 5.14 3.93
N PHE A 13 -12.35 4.01 4.62
CA PHE A 13 -12.47 2.70 3.97
C PHE A 13 -13.93 2.27 3.78
N PRO A 14 -14.21 1.29 2.91
CA PRO A 14 -15.55 0.72 2.74
C PRO A 14 -16.17 0.20 4.05
N GLU A 15 -17.48 0.04 4.06
CA GLU A 15 -18.18 -0.68 5.13
C GLU A 15 -17.64 -2.12 5.26
N HIS A 16 -17.67 -2.68 6.47
CA HIS A 16 -17.11 -4.00 6.82
C HIS A 16 -15.57 -4.11 6.78
N THR A 17 -14.85 -3.00 6.68
CA THR A 17 -13.41 -2.97 6.94
C THR A 17 -13.11 -3.46 8.36
N GLN A 18 -12.15 -4.37 8.50
CA GLN A 18 -11.68 -4.88 9.77
C GLN A 18 -10.36 -4.22 10.14
N VAL A 19 -10.30 -3.60 11.32
CA VAL A 19 -9.04 -3.12 11.90
C VAL A 19 -8.33 -4.32 12.53
N LEU A 20 -7.06 -4.52 12.19
CA LEU A 20 -6.24 -5.60 12.75
C LEU A 20 -5.41 -5.01 13.89
N GLU A 21 -5.85 -5.25 15.13
CA GLU A 21 -5.26 -4.65 16.35
C GLU A 21 -3.78 -5.04 16.56
N ASP A 22 -3.41 -6.26 16.22
CA ASP A 22 -2.03 -6.73 16.24
C ASP A 22 -1.42 -6.65 14.84
N SER A 23 -0.84 -5.49 14.49
CA SER A 23 -0.10 -5.35 13.23
C SER A 23 1.11 -6.27 13.22
N SER A 24 1.12 -7.20 12.26
CA SER A 24 2.28 -8.07 11.99
C SER A 24 3.42 -7.34 11.27
N ALA A 25 3.19 -6.10 10.80
CA ALA A 25 4.13 -5.32 10.00
C ALA A 25 5.12 -4.48 10.84
N GLY A 26 5.06 -4.59 12.18
CA GLY A 26 6.02 -3.94 13.08
C GLY A 26 5.57 -2.56 13.59
N PRO A 27 6.45 -1.82 14.29
CA PRO A 27 6.11 -0.53 14.90
C PRO A 27 5.76 0.53 13.86
N ASN A 28 4.96 1.53 14.25
CA ASN A 28 4.50 2.64 13.37
C ASN A 28 3.69 2.19 12.15
N THR A 29 2.98 1.06 12.29
CA THR A 29 2.11 0.53 11.24
C THR A 29 0.71 0.25 11.79
N GLU A 30 -0.29 0.38 10.92
CA GLU A 30 -1.65 -0.10 11.15
C GLU A 30 -2.09 -0.97 9.97
N GLN A 31 -2.85 -2.03 10.25
CA GLN A 31 -3.32 -2.99 9.26
C GLN A 31 -4.84 -3.04 9.21
N TYR A 32 -5.38 -3.19 7.99
CA TYR A 32 -6.80 -3.22 7.72
C TYR A 32 -7.11 -4.33 6.71
N GLY A 33 -8.09 -5.17 7.04
CA GLY A 33 -8.67 -6.15 6.13
C GLY A 33 -9.90 -5.57 5.44
N LEU A 34 -9.85 -5.46 4.11
CA LEU A 34 -10.97 -5.05 3.27
C LEU A 34 -11.59 -6.28 2.60
N LEU A 35 -12.78 -6.10 2.00
CA LEU A 35 -13.45 -7.17 1.25
C LEU A 35 -12.58 -7.70 0.10
N GLY A 36 -12.70 -9.00 -0.18
CA GLY A 36 -11.93 -9.67 -1.23
C GLY A 36 -10.49 -9.99 -0.82
N ASP A 37 -10.27 -10.23 0.47
CA ASP A 37 -8.97 -10.58 1.07
C ASP A 37 -7.86 -9.57 0.75
N VAL A 38 -8.25 -8.28 0.72
CA VAL A 38 -7.32 -7.17 0.50
C VAL A 38 -6.79 -6.71 1.86
N LEU A 39 -5.49 -6.86 2.05
CA LEU A 39 -4.78 -6.36 3.22
C LEU A 39 -4.14 -5.00 2.91
N VAL A 40 -4.50 -3.98 3.66
CA VAL A 40 -3.88 -2.65 3.60
C VAL A 40 -3.04 -2.45 4.85
N THR A 41 -1.76 -2.12 4.67
CA THR A 41 -0.86 -1.71 5.75
C THR A 41 -0.45 -0.27 5.52
N VAL A 42 -0.73 0.61 6.48
CA VAL A 42 -0.29 2.00 6.46
C VAL A 42 0.91 2.14 7.38
N ILE A 43 1.96 2.78 6.88
CA ILE A 43 3.27 2.88 7.52
C ILE A 43 3.63 4.35 7.65
N LYS A 44 4.03 4.74 8.86
CA LYS A 44 4.53 6.08 9.14
C LYS A 44 6.05 6.08 9.22
N ASP A 45 6.68 6.98 8.46
CA ASP A 45 8.09 7.33 8.61
C ASP A 45 8.28 8.84 8.44
N ASP A 46 8.23 9.57 9.55
CA ASP A 46 8.42 11.02 9.58
C ASP A 46 9.90 11.43 9.51
N THR A 47 10.83 10.48 9.57
CA THR A 47 12.25 10.77 9.81
C THR A 47 13.14 10.53 8.61
N SER A 48 12.90 9.43 7.87
CA SER A 48 13.81 8.96 6.83
C SER A 48 13.39 9.39 5.43
N VAL A 49 12.10 9.70 5.22
CA VAL A 49 11.55 10.06 3.91
C VAL A 49 11.20 11.55 3.87
N GLN A 50 11.93 12.28 3.04
CA GLN A 50 11.82 13.73 2.87
C GLN A 50 11.56 14.07 1.40
N GLY A 51 10.29 14.31 1.08
CA GLY A 51 9.86 14.71 -0.25
C GLY A 51 9.45 13.56 -1.16
N ALA A 52 8.76 13.92 -2.24
CA ALA A 52 8.25 12.99 -3.24
C ALA A 52 9.31 12.03 -3.83
N PRO A 53 10.53 12.47 -4.21
CA PRO A 53 11.53 11.54 -4.76
C PRO A 53 11.93 10.43 -3.78
N GLN A 54 12.03 10.74 -2.49
CA GLN A 54 12.36 9.74 -1.46
C GLN A 54 11.17 8.81 -1.19
N ALA A 55 9.94 9.31 -1.27
CA ALA A 55 8.75 8.47 -1.19
C ALA A 55 8.70 7.46 -2.36
N ASN A 56 9.05 7.88 -3.58
CA ASN A 56 9.17 6.97 -4.72
C ASN A 56 10.27 5.92 -4.48
N GLY A 57 11.44 6.36 -3.99
CA GLY A 57 12.54 5.45 -3.61
C GLY A 57 12.13 4.44 -2.55
N TRP A 58 11.32 4.84 -1.57
CA TRP A 58 10.74 3.95 -0.57
C TRP A 58 9.85 2.88 -1.21
N ALA A 59 9.00 3.25 -2.18
CA ALA A 59 8.15 2.28 -2.88
C ALA A 59 8.99 1.20 -3.59
N HIS A 60 10.08 1.59 -4.25
CA HIS A 60 11.03 0.66 -4.84
C HIS A 60 11.69 -0.24 -3.79
N LEU A 61 12.27 0.35 -2.74
CA LEU A 61 12.94 -0.40 -1.68
C LEU A 61 12.02 -1.46 -1.05
N MET A 62 10.76 -1.09 -0.77
CA MET A 62 9.80 -2.04 -0.21
C MET A 62 9.37 -3.14 -1.20
N SER A 63 9.41 -2.86 -2.50
CA SER A 63 9.12 -3.85 -3.54
C SER A 63 10.21 -4.92 -3.68
N GLU A 64 11.46 -4.60 -3.33
CA GLU A 64 12.61 -5.52 -3.47
C GLU A 64 12.39 -6.81 -2.69
N PHE A 65 11.77 -6.75 -1.50
CA PHE A 65 11.40 -7.95 -0.75
C PHE A 65 10.54 -8.92 -1.58
N TYR A 66 9.55 -8.41 -2.31
CA TYR A 66 8.66 -9.25 -3.12
C TYR A 66 9.33 -9.70 -4.41
N LEU A 67 10.21 -8.89 -4.99
CA LEU A 67 10.95 -9.26 -6.20
C LEU A 67 12.01 -10.34 -5.89
N GLU A 68 12.78 -10.16 -4.82
CA GLU A 68 13.94 -10.99 -4.52
C GLU A 68 13.58 -12.17 -3.62
N GLU A 69 13.03 -11.91 -2.43
CA GLU A 69 12.76 -12.96 -1.42
C GLU A 69 11.57 -13.83 -1.81
N ARG A 70 10.55 -13.23 -2.45
CA ARG A 70 9.38 -13.99 -2.97
C ARG A 70 9.54 -14.44 -4.41
N LYS A 71 10.68 -14.15 -5.06
CA LYS A 71 10.93 -14.42 -6.49
C LYS A 71 9.78 -13.93 -7.37
N GLY A 72 9.24 -12.76 -7.02
CA GLY A 72 8.12 -12.16 -7.72
C GLY A 72 8.51 -11.62 -9.09
N THR A 73 7.51 -11.13 -9.81
CA THR A 73 7.66 -10.47 -11.11
C THR A 73 7.06 -9.07 -11.03
N LEU A 74 7.81 -8.08 -11.48
CA LEU A 74 7.29 -6.72 -11.64
C LEU A 74 6.14 -6.74 -12.66
N LEU A 75 4.95 -6.33 -12.23
CA LEU A 75 3.77 -6.24 -13.09
C LEU A 75 3.69 -4.87 -13.75
N THR A 76 3.81 -3.83 -12.94
CA THR A 76 3.81 -2.43 -13.39
C THR A 76 4.36 -1.53 -12.29
N GLU A 77 4.72 -0.32 -12.66
CA GLU A 77 5.01 0.77 -11.74
C GLU A 77 4.62 2.11 -12.35
N GLY A 78 4.46 3.13 -11.50
CA GLY A 78 4.18 4.48 -11.97
C GLY A 78 3.43 5.35 -10.98
N GLU A 79 3.18 6.58 -11.39
CA GLU A 79 2.38 7.54 -10.63
C GLU A 79 0.89 7.17 -10.61
N LEU A 80 0.26 7.23 -9.44
CA LEU A 80 -1.18 6.99 -9.29
C LEU A 80 -2.03 8.20 -9.71
N ASN A 81 -1.42 9.37 -9.93
CA ASN A 81 -2.09 10.60 -10.36
C ASN A 81 -3.29 10.95 -9.44
N ILE A 82 -3.03 11.04 -8.13
CA ILE A 82 -4.03 11.41 -7.11
C ILE A 82 -3.98 12.94 -6.91
N PRO A 83 -5.10 13.68 -7.06
CA PRO A 83 -5.10 15.13 -6.94
C PRO A 83 -4.53 15.61 -5.60
N GLY A 84 -3.62 16.60 -5.65
CA GLY A 84 -3.01 17.20 -4.46
C GLY A 84 -1.92 16.36 -3.80
N ARG A 85 -1.53 15.22 -4.38
CA ARG A 85 -0.53 14.31 -3.81
C ARG A 85 0.47 13.85 -4.84
N SER A 86 1.70 13.59 -4.39
CA SER A 86 2.62 12.75 -5.15
C SER A 86 2.50 11.32 -4.64
N ALA A 87 2.08 10.40 -5.48
CA ALA A 87 1.93 8.99 -5.11
C ALA A 87 2.50 8.12 -6.23
N TYR A 88 3.48 7.28 -5.90
CA TYR A 88 4.11 6.36 -6.84
C TYR A 88 3.99 4.94 -6.31
N ALA A 89 3.63 4.00 -7.19
CA ALA A 89 3.40 2.62 -6.85
C ALA A 89 4.32 1.69 -7.64
N VAL A 90 4.77 0.63 -6.99
CA VAL A 90 5.43 -0.53 -7.62
C VAL A 90 4.60 -1.76 -7.29
N LEU A 91 4.17 -2.50 -8.32
CA LEU A 91 3.29 -3.67 -8.17
C LEU A 91 4.02 -4.93 -8.59
N VAL A 92 4.06 -5.90 -7.69
CA VAL A 92 4.78 -7.16 -7.86
C VAL A 92 3.82 -8.32 -7.70
N GLY A 93 3.77 -9.20 -8.69
CA GLY A 93 3.06 -10.48 -8.62
C GLY A 93 3.99 -11.54 -8.03
N TYR A 94 3.51 -12.32 -7.07
CA TYR A 94 4.29 -13.39 -6.45
C TYR A 94 3.39 -14.57 -6.05
N THR A 95 4.01 -15.67 -5.63
CA THR A 95 3.31 -16.81 -5.03
C THR A 95 3.61 -16.84 -3.55
N ASP A 96 2.59 -16.89 -2.71
CA ASP A 96 2.76 -16.92 -1.26
C ASP A 96 3.21 -18.31 -0.76
N ALA A 97 3.34 -18.45 0.56
CA ALA A 97 3.78 -19.70 1.19
C ALA A 97 2.77 -20.84 1.06
N GLU A 98 1.49 -20.53 0.80
CA GLU A 98 0.41 -21.50 0.63
C GLU A 98 0.20 -21.90 -0.85
N GLY A 99 0.93 -21.24 -1.76
CA GLY A 99 0.86 -21.49 -3.20
C GLY A 99 -0.16 -20.61 -3.92
N ALA A 100 -0.75 -19.62 -3.24
CA ALA A 100 -1.69 -18.68 -3.86
C ALA A 100 -0.94 -17.60 -4.64
N ALA A 101 -1.46 -17.23 -5.81
CA ALA A 101 -0.97 -16.10 -6.57
C ALA A 101 -1.48 -14.80 -5.94
N MET A 102 -0.55 -13.89 -5.64
CA MET A 102 -0.80 -12.65 -4.91
C MET A 102 -0.18 -11.46 -5.66
N VAL A 103 -0.75 -10.27 -5.47
CA VAL A 103 -0.12 -9.00 -5.83
C VAL A 103 0.25 -8.27 -4.54
N ALA A 104 1.47 -7.72 -4.49
CA ALA A 104 1.88 -6.74 -3.51
C ALA A 104 2.13 -5.41 -4.22
N ALA A 105 1.46 -4.35 -3.75
CA ALA A 105 1.69 -2.98 -4.17
C ALA A 105 2.39 -2.23 -3.04
N SER A 106 3.59 -1.72 -3.28
CA SER A 106 4.24 -0.73 -2.42
C SER A 106 3.99 0.66 -2.98
N VAL A 107 3.47 1.56 -2.14
CA VAL A 107 3.11 2.92 -2.54
C VAL A 107 3.75 3.91 -1.60
N GLY A 108 4.57 4.81 -2.15
CA GLY A 108 5.08 5.97 -1.44
C GLY A 108 4.19 7.17 -1.73
N VAL A 109 3.61 7.77 -0.67
CA VAL A 109 2.77 8.95 -0.77
C VAL A 109 3.45 10.13 -0.08
N TRP A 110 3.49 11.26 -0.76
CA TRP A 110 3.88 12.55 -0.21
C TRP A 110 2.71 13.52 -0.31
N GLU A 111 2.20 13.96 0.85
CA GLU A 111 1.07 14.87 0.98
C GLU A 111 1.37 15.90 2.07
N SER A 112 1.16 17.18 1.78
CA SER A 112 1.25 18.27 2.77
C SER A 112 2.55 18.29 3.60
N GLY A 113 3.68 17.88 3.00
CA GLY A 113 4.98 17.84 3.68
C GLY A 113 5.20 16.62 4.58
N ARG A 114 4.33 15.61 4.50
CA ARG A 114 4.44 14.35 5.25
C ARG A 114 4.48 13.16 4.30
N PHE A 115 5.13 12.11 4.77
CA PHE A 115 5.18 10.82 4.10
C PHE A 115 4.14 9.87 4.68
N ILE A 116 3.51 9.08 3.79
CA ILE A 116 2.71 7.92 4.15
C ILE A 116 3.16 6.77 3.25
N GLY A 117 3.64 5.69 3.86
CA GLY A 117 3.89 4.43 3.15
C GLY A 117 2.62 3.60 3.16
N VAL A 118 2.22 3.03 2.03
CA VAL A 118 1.08 2.14 1.94
C VAL A 118 1.51 0.85 1.25
N MET A 119 1.33 -0.28 1.92
CA MET A 119 1.41 -1.60 1.31
C MET A 119 -0.01 -2.13 1.11
N VAL A 120 -0.33 -2.60 -0.08
CA VAL A 120 -1.61 -3.27 -0.35
C VAL A 120 -1.34 -4.64 -0.95
N ILE A 121 -1.89 -5.68 -0.34
CA ILE A 121 -1.71 -7.07 -0.78
C ILE A 121 -3.08 -7.67 -1.07
N TRP A 122 -3.21 -8.38 -2.18
CA TRP A 122 -4.46 -9.03 -2.55
C TRP A 122 -4.22 -10.31 -3.36
N PRO A 123 -5.15 -11.29 -3.32
CA PRO A 123 -5.08 -12.46 -4.17
C PRO A 123 -5.38 -12.11 -5.63
N TYR A 124 -4.70 -12.78 -6.56
CA TYR A 124 -5.02 -12.70 -7.99
C TYR A 124 -6.45 -13.15 -8.21
N ALA A 125 -7.25 -12.29 -8.83
CA ALA A 125 -8.57 -12.69 -9.29
C ALA A 125 -8.47 -13.44 -10.64
N ASN A 126 -7.79 -12.87 -11.64
CA ASN A 126 -7.34 -13.56 -12.86
C ASN A 126 -6.28 -12.72 -13.61
N PRO A 127 -5.49 -13.30 -14.52
CA PRO A 127 -4.43 -12.57 -15.23
C PRO A 127 -4.89 -11.48 -16.20
N GLU A 128 -6.16 -11.47 -16.64
CA GLU A 128 -6.68 -10.51 -17.62
C GLU A 128 -7.06 -9.16 -16.98
N ILE A 129 -7.29 -9.14 -15.66
CA ILE A 129 -7.68 -7.93 -14.92
C ILE A 129 -6.60 -7.45 -13.94
N GLU A 130 -5.55 -8.24 -13.73
CA GLU A 130 -4.44 -7.88 -12.86
C GLU A 130 -3.31 -7.19 -13.66
N PRO A 131 -2.62 -6.19 -13.10
CA PRO A 131 -2.86 -5.62 -11.76
C PRO A 131 -4.04 -4.65 -11.73
N ARG A 132 -4.85 -4.72 -10.66
CA ARG A 132 -5.99 -3.82 -10.41
C ARG A 132 -5.56 -2.42 -9.92
N VAL A 133 -4.94 -1.63 -10.80
CA VAL A 133 -4.43 -0.27 -10.46
C VAL A 133 -5.53 0.69 -10.00
N ASP A 134 -6.75 0.59 -10.55
CA ASP A 134 -7.87 1.44 -10.13
C ASP A 134 -8.31 1.17 -8.68
N LEU A 135 -8.31 -0.10 -8.25
CA LEU A 135 -8.56 -0.48 -6.87
C LEU A 135 -7.48 0.12 -5.95
N LEU A 136 -6.22 0.03 -6.34
CA LEU A 136 -5.11 0.62 -5.59
C LEU A 136 -5.28 2.14 -5.46
N LYS A 137 -5.67 2.81 -6.56
CA LYS A 137 -5.93 4.25 -6.56
C LYS A 137 -7.08 4.63 -5.62
N GLU A 138 -8.16 3.86 -5.60
CA GLU A 138 -9.29 4.06 -4.69
C GLU A 138 -8.84 3.96 -3.22
N ILE A 139 -8.11 2.89 -2.87
CA ILE A 139 -7.59 2.67 -1.51
C ILE A 139 -6.64 3.78 -1.09
N VAL A 140 -5.67 4.15 -1.91
CA VAL A 140 -4.69 5.19 -1.56
C VAL A 140 -5.34 6.57 -1.50
N SER A 141 -6.39 6.83 -2.30
CA SER A 141 -7.13 8.09 -2.25
C SER A 141 -7.94 8.24 -0.95
N SER A 142 -8.36 7.14 -0.32
CA SER A 142 -9.14 7.20 0.91
C SER A 142 -8.29 7.52 2.15
N ILE A 143 -6.98 7.30 2.09
CA ILE A 143 -6.00 7.58 3.15
C ILE A 143 -5.44 8.98 2.96
N ARG A 144 -5.31 9.78 4.02
CA ARG A 144 -4.75 11.15 3.96
C ARG A 144 -4.07 11.54 5.24
N THR A 145 -3.16 12.51 5.19
CA THR A 145 -2.58 13.11 6.40
C THR A 145 -3.68 13.79 7.22
N ALA A 146 -3.65 13.60 8.54
CA ALA A 146 -4.50 14.31 9.50
C ALA A 146 -3.98 15.73 9.77
#